data_AF-E1R918-F1
#
_entry.id   AF-E1R918-F1
#
_cell.length_a   1.000
_cell.length_b   1.000
_cell.length_c   1.000
_cell.angle_alpha   90.00
_cell.angle_beta   90.00
_cell.angle_gamma   90.00
#
_symmetry.space_group_name_H-M   'P 1'
#
loop_
_entity.id
_entity.type
_entity.pdbx_description
1 polymer ?
#
loop_
_entity_poly.entity_id
_entity_poly.type
_entity_poly.pdbx_seq_one_letter_code
_entity_poly.pdbx_strand_id
1 'polypeptide(L)'
;MNADREYALRIATEAKRLEKSISGKKSELKTWLSRVDLAENSEKEELAEAAKKRVSELEAEIQKLEVEARLLSRDVEEAKTLWKNNAPERLLSTDAEALVRRLDALAGNIGSESEAFAELQRNADAEAALEELKRSMEENK
;
A
#
# COMPACT_ATOMS: atom_id res chain seq x y z
N MET A 1 11.21 9.06 9.86
CA MET A 1 10.24 8.66 8.80
C MET A 1 9.62 7.27 9.00
N ASN A 2 10.07 6.40 9.93
CA ASN A 2 9.48 5.06 10.10
C ASN A 2 8.28 4.99 11.07
N ALA A 3 8.24 5.83 12.11
CA ALA A 3 7.20 5.76 13.16
C ALA A 3 5.78 6.06 12.64
N ASP A 4 5.62 7.00 11.72
CA ASP A 4 4.32 7.40 11.17
C ASP A 4 3.67 6.29 10.34
N ARG A 5 4.49 5.60 9.53
CA ARG A 5 4.04 4.47 8.71
C ARG A 5 3.65 3.27 9.57
N GLU A 6 4.43 2.98 10.60
CA GLU A 6 4.17 1.91 11.55
C GLU A 6 2.89 2.18 12.36
N TYR A 7 2.68 3.42 12.79
CA TYR A 7 1.47 3.86 13.47
C TYR A 7 0.22 3.71 12.59
N ALA A 8 0.27 4.13 11.32
CA ALA A 8 -0.84 3.97 10.38
C ALA A 8 -1.15 2.49 10.09
N LEU A 9 -0.12 1.64 9.93
CA LEU A 9 -0.30 0.21 9.76
C LEU A 9 -0.95 -0.44 10.98
N ARG A 10 -0.53 -0.04 12.19
CA ARG A 10 -1.12 -0.52 13.45
C ARG A 10 -2.60 -0.18 13.53
N ILE A 11 -2.96 1.07 13.24
CA ILE A 11 -4.37 1.48 13.28
C ILE A 11 -5.20 0.78 12.21
N ALA A 12 -4.70 0.68 10.98
CA ALA A 12 -5.41 -0.03 9.91
C ALA A 12 -5.65 -1.51 10.25
N THR A 13 -4.68 -2.14 10.92
CA THR A 13 -4.80 -3.52 11.41
C THR A 13 -5.86 -3.63 12.50
N GLU A 14 -5.85 -2.69 13.45
CA GLU A 14 -6.81 -2.66 14.56
C GLU A 14 -8.24 -2.42 14.06
N ALA A 15 -8.43 -1.51 13.10
CA ALA A 15 -9.73 -1.26 12.48
C ALA A 15 -10.30 -2.53 11.81
N LYS A 16 -9.47 -3.25 11.03
CA LYS A 16 -9.86 -4.53 10.42
C LYS A 16 -10.17 -5.60 11.48
N ARG A 17 -9.43 -5.62 12.58
CA ARG A 17 -9.66 -6.55 13.70
C ARG A 17 -11.03 -6.30 14.33
N LEU A 18 -11.36 -5.04 14.61
CA LEU A 18 -12.65 -4.64 15.15
C LEU A 18 -13.80 -4.96 14.17
N GLU A 19 -13.64 -4.65 12.89
CA GLU A 19 -14.63 -4.96 11.86
C GLU A 19 -14.94 -6.47 11.79
N LYS A 20 -13.90 -7.31 11.79
CA LYS A 20 -14.06 -8.77 11.82
C LYS A 20 -14.73 -9.26 13.09
N SER A 21 -14.38 -8.67 14.25
CA SER A 21 -14.99 -8.99 15.54
C SER A 21 -16.48 -8.66 15.57
N ILE A 22 -16.86 -7.46 15.10
CA ILE A 22 -18.25 -7.01 14.98
C ILE A 22 -19.02 -7.94 14.05
N SER A 23 -18.47 -8.26 12.88
CA SER A 23 -19.09 -9.17 11.92
C SER A 23 -19.34 -10.56 12.53
N GLY A 24 -18.33 -11.12 13.21
CA GLY A 24 -18.45 -12.39 13.92
C GLY A 24 -19.56 -12.38 14.98
N LYS A 25 -19.61 -11.34 15.81
CA LYS A 25 -20.65 -11.20 16.84
C LYS A 25 -22.03 -10.98 16.27
N LYS A 26 -22.19 -10.25 15.16
CA LYS A 26 -23.49 -10.11 14.46
C LYS A 26 -23.97 -11.44 13.91
N SER A 27 -23.07 -12.28 13.41
CA SER A 27 -23.42 -13.65 12.99
C SER A 27 -23.83 -14.53 14.18
N GLU A 28 -23.13 -14.42 15.31
CA GLU A 28 -23.49 -15.12 16.55
C GLU A 28 -24.86 -14.66 17.06
N LEU A 29 -25.11 -13.33 17.07
CA LEU A 29 -26.38 -12.73 17.46
C LEU A 29 -27.54 -13.27 16.63
N LYS A 30 -27.39 -13.32 15.30
CA LYS A 30 -28.41 -13.88 14.41
C LYS A 30 -28.73 -15.33 14.76
N THR A 31 -27.72 -16.12 15.11
CA THR A 31 -27.90 -17.52 15.52
C THR A 31 -28.68 -17.62 16.83
N TRP A 32 -28.38 -16.75 17.81
CA TRP A 32 -29.08 -16.74 19.09
C TRP A 32 -30.52 -16.22 18.97
N LEU A 33 -30.79 -15.24 18.11
CA LEU A 33 -32.16 -14.82 17.79
C LEU A 33 -32.99 -15.99 17.25
N SER A 34 -32.45 -16.76 16.29
CA SER A 34 -33.14 -17.96 15.81
C SER A 34 -33.34 -19.04 16.88
N ARG A 35 -32.48 -19.10 17.90
CA ARG A 35 -32.66 -20.00 19.05
C ARG A 35 -33.74 -19.52 20.01
N VAL A 36 -33.88 -18.20 20.20
CA VAL A 36 -35.01 -17.62 20.93
C VAL A 36 -36.31 -18.02 20.23
N ASP A 37 -36.42 -17.75 18.92
CA ASP A 37 -37.61 -18.09 18.13
C ASP A 37 -37.95 -19.58 18.24
N LEU A 38 -36.95 -20.47 18.13
CA LEU A 38 -37.17 -21.90 18.23
C LEU A 38 -37.63 -22.33 19.64
N ALA A 39 -37.05 -21.75 20.69
CA ALA A 39 -37.40 -22.06 22.07
C ALA A 39 -38.81 -21.58 22.42
N GLU A 40 -39.19 -20.38 21.98
CA GLU A 40 -40.54 -19.83 22.15
C GLU A 40 -41.58 -20.65 21.40
N ASN A 41 -41.32 -21.00 20.14
CA ASN A 41 -42.22 -21.86 19.34
C ASN A 41 -42.34 -23.29 19.90
N SER A 42 -41.37 -23.73 20.70
CA SER A 42 -41.38 -25.05 21.35
C SER A 42 -41.90 -25.01 22.79
N GLU A 43 -42.42 -23.85 23.25
CA GLU A 43 -42.90 -23.63 24.62
C GLU A 43 -41.85 -23.93 25.71
N LYS A 44 -40.56 -23.75 25.38
CA LYS A 44 -39.43 -23.96 26.31
C LYS A 44 -38.97 -22.64 26.91
N GLU A 45 -39.76 -22.12 27.84
CA GLU A 45 -39.62 -20.78 28.41
C GLU A 45 -38.23 -20.54 29.06
N GLU A 46 -37.70 -21.49 29.82
CA GLU A 46 -36.36 -21.37 30.41
C GLU A 46 -35.24 -21.22 29.37
N LEU A 47 -35.35 -21.95 28.25
CA LEU A 47 -34.38 -21.85 27.15
C LEU A 47 -34.54 -20.54 26.38
N ALA A 48 -35.77 -20.05 26.21
CA ALA A 48 -36.04 -18.77 25.58
C ALA A 48 -35.42 -17.63 26.40
N GLU A 49 -35.63 -17.62 27.72
CA GLU A 49 -35.05 -16.61 28.61
C GLU A 49 -33.52 -16.65 28.64
N ALA A 50 -32.93 -17.85 28.71
CA ALA A 50 -31.47 -17.99 28.62
C ALA A 50 -30.92 -17.48 27.27
N ALA A 51 -31.60 -17.76 26.16
CA ALA A 51 -31.21 -17.28 24.84
C ALA A 51 -31.38 -15.75 24.71
N LYS A 52 -32.46 -15.17 25.24
CA LYS A 52 -32.68 -13.71 25.27
C LYS A 52 -31.61 -12.99 26.07
N LYS A 53 -31.22 -13.53 27.22
CA LYS A 53 -30.10 -12.99 28.00
C LYS A 53 -28.82 -12.95 27.16
N ARG A 54 -28.54 -14.04 26.43
CA ARG A 54 -27.36 -14.11 25.56
C ARG A 54 -27.42 -13.13 24.38
N VAL A 55 -28.60 -12.93 23.80
CA VAL A 55 -28.86 -11.89 22.78
C VAL A 55 -28.51 -10.52 23.36
N SER A 56 -29.04 -10.18 24.54
CA SER A 56 -28.78 -8.89 25.20
C SER A 56 -27.29 -8.64 25.48
N GLU A 57 -26.56 -9.67 25.94
CA GLU A 57 -25.11 -9.60 26.13
C GLU A 57 -24.37 -9.31 24.81
N LEU A 58 -24.72 -10.02 23.73
CA LEU A 58 -24.11 -9.83 22.42
C LEU A 58 -24.41 -8.46 21.82
N GLU A 59 -25.63 -7.95 21.97
CA GLU A 59 -26.00 -6.60 21.53
C GLU A 59 -25.18 -5.53 22.25
N ALA A 60 -25.03 -5.66 23.57
CA ALA A 60 -24.21 -4.74 24.36
C ALA A 60 -22.73 -4.78 23.94
N GLU A 61 -22.19 -5.97 23.67
CA GLU A 61 -20.81 -6.12 23.18
C GLU A 61 -20.62 -5.54 21.77
N ILE A 62 -21.58 -5.77 20.86
CA ILE A 62 -21.56 -5.19 19.51
C ILE A 62 -21.59 -3.67 19.59
N GLN A 63 -22.47 -3.08 20.40
CA GLN A 63 -22.54 -1.63 20.57
C GLN A 63 -21.21 -1.05 21.09
N LYS A 64 -20.56 -1.70 22.06
CA LYS A 64 -19.25 -1.28 22.56
C LYS A 64 -18.20 -1.28 21.44
N LEU A 65 -18.12 -2.35 20.67
CA LEU A 65 -17.16 -2.46 19.56
C LEU A 65 -17.46 -1.46 18.44
N GLU A 66 -18.72 -1.16 18.15
CA GLU A 66 -19.11 -0.15 17.17
C GLU A 66 -18.77 1.27 17.62
N VAL A 67 -18.83 1.56 18.92
CA VAL A 67 -18.32 2.83 19.46
C VAL A 67 -16.81 2.89 19.31
N GLU A 68 -16.09 1.83 19.67
CA GLU A 68 -14.62 1.76 19.53
C GLU A 68 -14.17 1.93 18.07
N ALA A 69 -14.83 1.25 17.13
CA ALA A 69 -14.54 1.37 15.70
C ALA A 69 -14.79 2.79 15.15
N ARG A 70 -15.83 3.47 15.66
CA ARG A 70 -16.12 4.87 15.30
C ARG A 70 -15.06 5.82 15.83
N LEU A 71 -14.62 5.64 17.08
CA LEU A 71 -13.54 6.44 17.66
C LEU A 71 -12.24 6.25 16.87
N LEU A 72 -11.88 5.00 16.59
CA LEU A 72 -10.68 4.69 15.82
C LEU A 72 -10.74 5.29 14.40
N SER A 73 -11.90 5.23 13.74
CA SER A 73 -12.09 5.85 12.41
C SER A 73 -11.94 7.37 12.46
N ARG A 74 -12.48 8.02 13.50
CA ARG A 74 -12.30 9.46 13.71
C ARG A 74 -10.82 9.79 13.90
N ASP A 75 -10.12 9.06 14.76
CA ASP A 75 -8.71 9.29 15.06
C ASP A 75 -7.83 9.08 13.79
N VAL A 76 -8.21 8.15 12.91
CA VAL A 76 -7.59 7.99 11.58
C VAL A 76 -7.80 9.22 10.70
N GLU A 77 -9.02 9.74 10.61
CA GLU A 77 -9.32 10.90 9.77
C GLU A 77 -8.68 12.19 10.32
N GLU A 78 -8.61 12.34 11.64
CA GLU A 78 -7.87 13.42 12.29
C GLU A 78 -6.37 13.32 11.97
N ALA A 79 -5.76 12.14 12.10
CA ALA A 79 -4.37 11.90 11.75
C ALA A 79 -4.10 12.20 10.26
N LYS A 80 -4.97 11.76 9.35
CA LYS A 80 -4.88 12.07 7.91
C LYS A 80 -4.98 13.57 7.64
N THR A 81 -5.87 14.26 8.34
CA THR A 81 -6.07 15.71 8.17
C THR A 81 -4.85 16.48 8.69
N LEU A 82 -4.31 16.10 9.84
CA LEU A 82 -3.06 16.65 10.36
C LEU A 82 -1.89 16.38 9.43
N TRP A 83 -1.79 15.21 8.80
CA TRP A 83 -0.76 14.93 7.81
C TRP A 83 -0.93 15.72 6.51
N LYS A 84 -2.16 15.97 6.05
CA LYS A 84 -2.41 16.83 4.89
C LYS A 84 -2.07 18.29 5.17
N ASN A 85 -2.39 18.78 6.36
CA ASN A 85 -2.19 20.18 6.75
C ASN A 85 -0.75 20.48 7.19
N ASN A 86 -0.06 19.48 7.76
CA ASN A 86 1.37 19.54 8.08
C ASN A 86 2.24 18.88 7.00
N ALA A 87 1.66 18.47 5.86
CA ALA A 87 2.44 18.13 4.67
C ALA A 87 3.19 19.42 4.35
N PRO A 88 4.50 19.47 4.60
CA PRO A 88 5.21 20.70 4.40
C PRO A 88 5.12 21.02 2.90
N GLU A 89 5.10 22.30 2.54
CA GLU A 89 5.48 22.80 1.20
C GLU A 89 6.87 22.29 0.72
N ARG A 90 7.50 21.35 1.42
CA ARG A 90 8.77 20.67 1.14
C ARG A 90 8.77 19.75 -0.09
N LEU A 91 7.76 19.78 -0.94
CA LEU A 91 7.77 19.09 -2.24
C LEU A 91 7.67 20.03 -3.45
N LEU A 92 7.73 21.36 -3.23
CA LEU A 92 7.98 22.33 -4.31
C LEU A 92 9.30 23.10 -4.14
N SER A 93 10.04 22.83 -3.06
CA SER A 93 11.39 23.36 -2.81
C SER A 93 12.43 22.23 -2.66
N THR A 94 12.23 21.09 -3.32
CA THR A 94 13.39 20.36 -3.85
C THR A 94 13.86 21.17 -5.04
N ASP A 95 14.68 22.17 -4.74
CA ASP A 95 15.53 22.94 -5.63
C ASP A 95 15.58 22.31 -7.02
N ALA A 96 14.75 22.83 -7.93
CA ALA A 96 14.65 22.30 -9.29
C ALA A 96 16.03 22.31 -9.95
N GLU A 97 16.90 23.25 -9.56
CA GLU A 97 18.30 23.30 -10.01
C GLU A 97 19.14 22.16 -9.41
N ALA A 98 18.89 21.74 -8.17
CA ALA A 98 19.56 20.56 -7.60
C ALA A 98 19.08 19.25 -8.25
N LEU A 99 17.80 19.15 -8.60
CA LEU A 99 17.28 17.99 -9.34
C LEU A 99 17.80 17.97 -10.77
N VAL A 100 17.83 19.12 -11.45
CA VAL A 100 18.43 19.28 -12.78
C VAL A 100 19.93 19.00 -12.73
N ARG A 101 20.69 19.52 -11.76
CA ARG A 101 22.12 19.17 -11.59
C ARG A 101 22.33 17.68 -11.34
N ARG A 102 21.41 17.01 -10.66
CA ARG A 102 21.51 15.56 -10.39
C ARG A 102 21.13 14.73 -11.62
N LEU A 103 20.19 15.21 -12.42
CA LEU A 103 19.86 14.66 -13.74
C LEU A 103 20.99 14.93 -14.74
N ASP A 104 21.61 16.11 -14.73
CA ASP A 104 22.79 16.48 -15.51
C ASP A 104 24.04 15.73 -15.05
N ALA A 105 24.15 15.37 -13.77
CA ALA A 105 25.22 14.50 -13.28
C ALA A 105 24.98 13.03 -13.70
N LEU A 106 23.71 12.58 -13.73
CA LEU A 106 23.36 11.27 -14.28
C LEU A 106 23.55 11.22 -15.80
N ALA A 107 23.17 12.28 -16.51
CA ALA A 107 23.33 12.45 -17.94
C ALA A 107 24.79 12.79 -18.34
N GLY A 108 25.54 13.44 -17.46
CA GLY A 108 26.96 13.74 -17.61
C GLY A 108 27.86 12.51 -17.41
N ASN A 109 27.32 11.43 -16.85
CA ASN A 109 27.96 10.12 -16.89
C ASN A 109 27.71 9.37 -18.22
N ILE A 110 27.01 9.99 -19.18
CA ILE A 110 26.93 9.59 -20.60
C ILE A 110 28.04 10.31 -21.41
N GLY A 111 28.98 11.01 -20.76
CA GLY A 111 30.16 11.57 -21.43
C GLY A 111 31.22 10.52 -21.78
N SER A 112 31.42 9.53 -20.90
CA SER A 112 32.44 8.48 -21.08
C SER A 112 31.96 7.32 -21.96
N GLU A 113 30.65 7.07 -22.03
CA GLU A 113 30.09 6.11 -22.98
C GLU A 113 30.09 6.66 -24.42
N SER A 114 29.98 7.98 -24.61
CA SER A 114 30.03 8.60 -25.95
C SER A 114 31.41 8.52 -26.59
N GLU A 115 32.50 8.66 -25.82
CA GLU A 115 33.87 8.49 -26.35
C GLU A 115 34.18 7.02 -26.61
N ALA A 116 33.81 6.12 -25.69
CA ALA A 116 34.00 4.68 -25.88
C ALA A 116 33.20 4.12 -27.06
N PHE A 117 31.96 4.61 -27.27
CA PHE A 117 31.14 4.23 -28.41
C PHE A 117 31.63 4.86 -29.72
N ALA A 118 32.12 6.10 -29.69
CA ALA A 118 32.75 6.73 -30.85
C ALA A 118 34.07 6.03 -31.26
N GLU A 119 34.83 5.53 -30.29
CA GLU A 119 36.07 4.78 -30.53
C GLU A 119 35.79 3.37 -31.08
N LEU A 120 34.76 2.68 -30.55
CA LEU A 120 34.26 1.41 -31.09
C LEU A 120 33.74 1.56 -32.53
N GLN A 121 32.98 2.63 -32.82
CA GLN A 121 32.49 2.90 -34.17
C GLN A 121 33.64 3.18 -35.14
N ARG A 122 34.64 3.98 -34.73
CA ARG A 122 35.83 4.25 -35.55
C ARG A 122 36.66 2.99 -35.83
N ASN A 123 36.79 2.09 -34.86
CA ASN A 123 37.51 0.83 -35.05
C ASN A 123 36.76 -0.11 -36.01
N ALA A 124 35.42 -0.18 -35.90
CA ALA A 124 34.61 -0.96 -36.84
C ALA A 124 34.70 -0.43 -38.28
N ASP A 125 34.67 0.89 -38.45
CA ASP A 125 34.81 1.53 -39.76
C ASP A 125 36.22 1.33 -40.35
N ALA A 126 37.27 1.34 -39.50
CA ALA A 126 38.64 1.08 -39.92
C ALA A 126 38.86 -0.38 -40.34
N GLU A 127 38.25 -1.35 -39.65
CA GLU A 127 38.31 -2.76 -40.04
C GLU A 127 37.56 -3.03 -41.35
N ALA A 128 36.40 -2.41 -41.55
CA ALA A 128 35.67 -2.51 -42.82
C ALA A 128 36.48 -1.94 -43.99
N ALA A 129 37.14 -0.79 -43.80
CA ALA A 129 38.01 -0.20 -44.81
C ALA A 129 39.25 -1.08 -45.11
N LEU A 130 39.81 -1.75 -44.10
CA LEU A 130 40.92 -2.68 -44.29
C LEU A 130 40.51 -3.96 -45.03
N GLU A 131 39.34 -4.50 -44.76
CA GLU A 131 38.76 -5.63 -45.50
C GLU A 131 38.54 -5.27 -46.98
N GLU A 132 37.99 -4.09 -47.25
CA GLU A 132 37.75 -3.62 -48.62
C GLU A 132 39.06 -3.34 -49.37
N LEU A 133 40.08 -2.81 -48.69
CA LEU A 133 41.42 -2.63 -49.25
C LEU A 133 42.10 -3.97 -49.52
N LYS A 134 41.97 -4.96 -48.64
CA LYS A 134 42.49 -6.32 -48.88
C LYS A 134 41.81 -6.98 -50.07
N ARG A 135 40.48 -6.86 -50.18
CA ARG A 135 39.70 -7.42 -51.30
C ARG A 135 40.11 -6.80 -52.63
N SER A 136 40.25 -5.48 -52.69
CA SER A 136 40.70 -4.78 -53.91
C SER A 136 42.16 -5.05 -54.27
N MET A 137 43.01 -5.41 -53.30
CA MET A 137 44.39 -5.85 -53.54
C MET A 137 44.48 -7.31 -53.98
N GLU A 138 43.51 -8.16 -53.64
CA GLU A 138 43.40 -9.53 -54.13
C GLU A 138 42.78 -9.60 -55.53
N GLU A 139 41.86 -8.69 -55.87
CA GLU A 139 41.24 -8.60 -57.20
C GLU A 139 42.14 -7.92 -58.27
N ASN A 140 43.21 -7.23 -57.85
CA ASN A 140 44.22 -6.64 -58.75
C ASN A 140 45.51 -7.50 -58.92
N LYS A 141 45.45 -8.80 -58.60
CA LYS A 141 46.49 -9.79 -58.89
C LYS A 141 46.07 -10.71 -60.04
#